data_AF-A0AA43LMJ5-F1
#
_entry.id   AF-A0AA43LMJ5-F1
#
_cell.length_a   1.000
_cell.length_b   1.000
_cell.length_c   1.000
_cell.angle_alpha   90.00
_cell.angle_beta   90.00
_cell.angle_gamma   90.00
#
_symmetry.space_group_name_H-M   'P 1'
#
loop_
_entity.id
_entity.type
_entity.pdbx_description
1 polymer ?
#
loop_
_entity_poly.entity_id
_entity_poly.type
_entity_poly.pdbx_seq_one_letter_code
_entity_poly.pdbx_strand_id
1 'polypeptide(L)'
;MKKTGIIKVDKSIKPIHYKERTKVELVVGCDYYVSFGNSEAKRCKLIEICDEGGRNQIKVEISTKYQTAIHTLFTDEIGTTPEEAVINEVTL
;
A
#
# COMPACT_ATOMS: atom_id res chain seq x y z
N MET A 1 -26.18 2.97 2.84
CA MET A 1 -24.93 3.78 2.89
C MET A 1 -23.78 2.85 2.48
N LYS A 2 -23.17 3.06 1.31
CA LYS A 2 -22.17 2.13 0.75
C LYS A 2 -20.77 2.66 1.08
N LYS A 3 -20.03 1.91 1.92
CA LYS A 3 -18.69 2.23 2.40
C LYS A 3 -17.75 2.49 1.22
N THR A 4 -17.13 3.65 1.18
CA THR A 4 -15.91 3.89 0.42
C THR A 4 -14.90 2.80 0.80
N GLY A 5 -14.12 2.26 -0.15
CA GLY A 5 -13.07 1.25 0.12
C GLY A 5 -11.88 1.78 0.94
N ILE A 6 -12.11 2.86 1.69
CA ILE A 6 -11.15 3.56 2.54
C ILE A 6 -11.35 3.06 3.97
N ILE A 7 -10.25 2.65 4.58
CA ILE A 7 -10.19 2.17 5.96
C ILE A 7 -9.50 3.26 6.77
N LYS A 8 -10.23 3.83 7.73
CA LYS A 8 -9.64 4.80 8.68
C LYS A 8 -8.87 4.05 9.75
N VAL A 9 -7.63 4.45 9.94
CA VAL A 9 -6.72 3.91 10.94
C VAL A 9 -6.62 4.91 12.10
N ASP A 10 -6.27 4.42 13.29
CA ASP A 10 -6.06 5.28 14.45
C ASP A 10 -5.01 6.36 14.17
N LYS A 11 -5.29 7.61 14.56
CA LYS A 11 -4.41 8.75 14.29
C LYS A 11 -3.10 8.72 15.08
N SER A 12 -3.01 7.90 16.12
CA SER A 12 -1.78 7.66 16.87
C SER A 12 -0.76 6.84 16.08
N ILE A 13 -1.22 6.07 15.09
CA ILE A 13 -0.33 5.35 14.16
C ILE A 13 0.22 6.36 13.16
N LYS A 14 1.54 6.46 13.11
CA LYS A 14 2.27 7.40 12.26
C LYS A 14 3.15 6.64 11.26
N PRO A 15 3.37 7.23 10.06
CA PRO A 15 4.39 6.74 9.16
C PRO A 15 5.76 6.72 9.83
N ILE A 16 6.54 5.70 9.51
CA ILE A 16 7.94 5.60 9.94
C ILE A 16 8.87 5.81 8.75
N HIS A 17 10.13 6.13 9.04
CA HIS A 17 11.13 6.32 8.01
C HIS A 17 11.38 5.01 7.25
N TYR A 18 11.56 5.05 5.93
CA TYR A 18 11.66 3.85 5.06
C TYR A 18 12.72 2.84 5.53
N LYS A 19 13.82 3.32 6.12
CA LYS A 19 14.89 2.47 6.69
C LYS A 19 14.45 1.59 7.86
N GLU A 20 13.36 1.96 8.53
CA GLU A 20 12.82 1.25 9.70
C GLU A 20 11.64 0.35 9.32
N ARG A 21 11.22 0.37 8.05
CA ARG A 21 10.09 -0.43 7.58
C ARG A 21 10.44 -1.90 7.51
N THR A 22 9.47 -2.74 7.85
CA THR A 22 9.63 -4.19 7.80
C THR A 22 9.37 -4.67 6.37
N LYS A 23 10.24 -5.55 5.88
CA LYS A 23 10.04 -6.19 4.58
C LYS A 23 8.87 -7.16 4.67
N VAL A 24 7.96 -7.06 3.70
CA VAL A 24 6.82 -7.96 3.56
C VAL A 24 7.16 -8.99 2.48
N GLU A 25 6.80 -10.25 2.71
CA GLU A 25 6.83 -11.26 1.65
C GLU A 25 5.64 -11.03 0.69
N LEU A 26 5.97 -10.68 -0.55
CA LEU A 26 4.99 -10.27 -1.55
C LEU A 26 4.64 -11.41 -2.50
N VAL A 27 3.35 -11.68 -2.64
CA VAL A 27 2.79 -12.73 -3.50
C VAL A 27 1.86 -12.08 -4.53
N VAL A 28 2.23 -12.19 -5.81
CA VAL A 28 1.43 -11.64 -6.91
C VAL A 28 0.04 -12.27 -6.92
N GLY A 29 -0.99 -11.44 -7.08
CA GLY A 29 -2.39 -11.84 -7.08
C GLY A 29 -3.08 -11.74 -5.71
N CYS A 30 -2.33 -11.54 -4.61
CA CYS A 30 -2.88 -11.36 -3.28
C CYS A 30 -3.37 -9.92 -3.03
N ASP A 31 -4.29 -9.80 -2.06
CA ASP A 31 -4.79 -8.53 -1.56
C ASP A 31 -3.89 -7.98 -0.45
N TYR A 32 -3.62 -6.69 -0.52
CA TYR A 32 -2.81 -5.92 0.41
C TYR A 32 -3.46 -4.54 0.69
N TYR A 33 -2.76 -3.68 1.42
CA TYR A 33 -3.18 -2.33 1.74
C TYR A 33 -2.08 -1.31 1.41
N VAL A 34 -2.51 -0.11 1.01
CA VAL A 34 -1.62 1.04 0.75
C VAL A 34 -2.19 2.30 1.39
N SER A 35 -1.33 3.14 1.95
CA SER A 35 -1.68 4.48 2.46
C SER A 35 -1.02 5.56 1.61
N PHE A 36 -1.79 6.59 1.28
CA PHE A 36 -1.29 7.81 0.63
C PHE A 36 -1.39 9.03 1.55
N GLY A 37 -1.54 8.83 2.86
CA GLY A 37 -1.73 9.91 3.83
C GLY A 37 -2.99 9.80 4.69
N ASN A 38 -3.16 10.79 5.55
CA ASN A 38 -4.38 11.04 6.35
C ASN A 38 -4.78 9.92 7.33
N SER A 39 -3.87 9.02 7.69
CA SER A 39 -4.20 7.81 8.48
C SER A 39 -5.31 6.98 7.79
N GLU A 40 -5.25 6.88 6.46
CA GLU A 40 -6.21 6.15 5.64
C GLU A 40 -5.51 5.09 4.80
N ALA A 41 -6.00 3.86 4.85
CA ALA A 41 -5.55 2.76 4.02
C ALA A 41 -6.60 2.42 2.96
N LYS A 42 -6.13 1.95 1.80
CA LYS A 42 -6.95 1.45 0.70
C LYS A 42 -6.55 0.02 0.39
N ARG A 43 -7.53 -0.84 0.15
CA ARG A 43 -7.26 -2.21 -0.32
C ARG A 43 -6.75 -2.17 -1.75
N CYS A 44 -5.70 -2.92 -2.03
CA CYS A 44 -5.10 -3.04 -3.36
C CYS A 44 -4.76 -4.50 -3.65
N LYS A 45 -4.63 -4.83 -4.94
CA LYS A 45 -4.18 -6.15 -5.39
C LYS A 45 -2.78 -6.02 -5.98
N LEU A 46 -1.85 -6.84 -5.53
CA LEU A 46 -0.52 -6.89 -6.13
C LEU A 46 -0.60 -7.56 -7.51
N ILE A 47 -0.22 -6.86 -8.57
CA ILE A 47 -0.32 -7.37 -9.95
C ILE A 47 1.03 -7.72 -10.56
N GLU A 48 2.11 -7.08 -10.12
CA GLU A 48 3.44 -7.30 -10.68
C GLU A 48 4.52 -6.92 -9.66
N ILE A 49 5.63 -7.65 -9.66
CA ILE A 49 6.86 -7.30 -8.94
C ILE A 49 7.91 -7.02 -10.01
N CYS A 50 8.43 -5.79 -10.03
CA CYS A 50 9.43 -5.35 -10.97
C CYS A 50 10.79 -5.26 -10.25
N ASP A 51 11.72 -6.13 -10.62
CA ASP A 51 13.10 -6.12 -10.14
C ASP A 51 14.01 -5.74 -11.32
N GLU A 52 14.06 -4.44 -11.65
CA GLU A 52 14.94 -3.91 -12.68
C GLU A 52 15.90 -2.87 -12.09
N GLY A 53 17.21 -3.12 -12.23
CA GLY A 53 18.25 -2.16 -11.90
C GLY A 53 18.42 -1.86 -10.40
N GLY A 54 18.04 -2.79 -9.52
CA GLY A 54 18.20 -2.64 -8.06
C GLY A 54 17.14 -1.76 -7.40
N ARG A 55 16.07 -1.41 -8.12
CA ARG A 55 14.88 -0.77 -7.56
C ARG A 55 13.78 -1.82 -7.42
N ASN A 56 13.50 -2.20 -6.18
CA ASN A 56 12.44 -3.16 -5.85
C ASN A 56 11.08 -2.44 -5.92
N GLN A 57 10.48 -2.44 -7.10
CA GLN A 57 9.19 -1.81 -7.34
C GLN A 57 8.09 -2.86 -7.50
N ILE A 58 6.87 -2.45 -7.21
CA ILE A 58 5.68 -3.26 -7.38
C ILE A 58 4.59 -2.45 -8.07
N LYS A 59 3.77 -3.13 -8.86
CA LYS A 59 2.54 -2.53 -9.38
C LYS A 59 1.38 -3.09 -8.59
N VAL A 60 0.54 -2.19 -8.10
CA VAL A 60 -0.69 -2.54 -7.40
C VAL A 60 -1.89 -1.96 -8.13
N GLU A 61 -2.96 -2.72 -8.14
CA GLU A 61 -4.25 -2.30 -8.65
C GLU A 61 -5.13 -1.83 -7.49
N ILE A 62 -5.61 -0.60 -7.57
CA ILE A 62 -6.57 -0.04 -6.63
C ILE A 62 -7.90 0.14 -7.34
N SER A 63 -8.87 -0.68 -6.96
CA SER A 63 -10.23 -0.62 -7.49
C SER A 63 -11.11 0.24 -6.59
N THR A 64 -11.66 1.31 -7.17
CA THR A 64 -12.70 2.14 -6.55
C THR A 64 -14.05 1.86 -7.21
N LYS A 65 -15.12 2.49 -6.72
CA LYS A 65 -16.46 2.33 -7.30
C LYS A 65 -16.55 2.73 -8.79
N TYR A 66 -15.67 3.62 -9.25
CA TYR A 66 -15.78 4.26 -10.57
C TYR A 66 -14.60 3.97 -11.49
N GLN A 67 -13.45 3.64 -10.91
CA GLN A 67 -12.22 3.48 -11.66
C GLN A 67 -11.31 2.45 -10.99
N THR A 68 -10.56 1.76 -11.84
CA THR A 68 -9.41 0.96 -11.45
C THR A 68 -8.17 1.72 -11.88
N ALA A 69 -7.24 1.92 -10.95
CA ALA A 69 -5.98 2.59 -11.21
C ALA A 69 -4.81 1.68 -10.84
N ILE A 70 -3.78 1.70 -11.67
CA ILE A 70 -2.52 1.00 -11.39
C ILE A 70 -1.54 2.03 -10.81
N HIS A 71 -0.95 1.68 -9.68
CA HIS A 71 0.08 2.47 -9.02
C HIS A 71 1.38 1.67 -8.95
N THR A 72 2.50 2.34 -9.23
CA THR A 72 3.83 1.79 -8.98
C THR A 72 4.31 2.29 -7.62
N LEU A 73 4.71 1.37 -6.74
CA LEU A 73 5.18 1.62 -5.39
C LEU A 73 6.53 0.95 -5.17
N PHE A 74 7.24 1.29 -4.09
CA PHE A 74 8.33 0.46 -3.58
C PHE A 74 7.79 -0.73 -2.77
N THR A 75 8.57 -1.79 -2.68
CA THR A 75 8.17 -3.02 -1.94
C THR A 75 7.90 -2.79 -0.45
N ASP A 76 8.39 -1.70 0.12
CA ASP A 76 8.21 -1.31 1.53
C ASP A 76 7.12 -0.24 1.72
N GLU A 77 6.38 0.13 0.68
CA GLU A 77 5.27 1.10 0.73
C GLU A 77 3.89 0.42 0.77
N ILE A 78 3.87 -0.87 1.09
CA ILE A 78 2.69 -1.72 1.11
C ILE A 78 2.59 -2.43 2.46
N GLY A 79 1.37 -2.69 2.93
CA GLY A 79 1.10 -3.39 4.19
C GLY A 79 0.21 -4.60 3.99
N THR A 80 0.35 -5.60 4.86
CA THR A 80 -0.59 -6.74 4.94
C THR A 80 -1.83 -6.38 5.78
N THR A 81 -1.73 -5.30 6.57
CA THR A 81 -2.83 -4.71 7.33
C THR A 81 -3.00 -3.22 7.01
N PRO A 82 -4.17 -2.63 7.27
CA PRO A 82 -4.38 -1.18 7.16
C PRO A 82 -3.40 -0.36 7.98
N GLU A 83 -3.09 -0.81 9.19
CA GLU A 83 -2.16 -0.18 10.12
C GLU A 83 -0.73 -0.18 9.56
N GLU A 84 -0.27 -1.34 9.07
CA GLU A 84 1.02 -1.46 8.39
C GLU A 84 1.10 -0.55 7.17
N ALA A 85 0.03 -0.46 6.37
CA ALA A 85 0.01 0.43 5.22
C ALA A 85 0.18 1.90 5.60
N VAL A 86 -0.37 2.34 6.74
CA VAL A 86 -0.17 3.71 7.27
C VAL A 86 1.24 3.89 7.83
N ILE A 87 1.82 2.88 8.47
CA ILE A 87 3.23 2.90 8.89
C ILE A 87 4.15 3.00 7.66
N ASN A 88 3.81 2.29 6.60
CA ASN A 88 4.51 2.21 5.32
C ASN A 88 4.00 3.24 4.29
N GLU A 89 3.51 4.40 4.75
CA GLU A 89 2.93 5.41 3.87
C GLU A 89 3.84 5.75 2.67
N VAL A 90 3.22 5.88 1.50
CA VAL A 90 3.91 6.18 0.24
C VAL A 90 4.69 7.49 0.37
N THR A 91 5.97 7.44 -0.01
CA THR A 91 6.88 8.58 0.02
C THR A 91 7.01 9.21 -1.36
N LEU A 92 6.86 10.53 -1.44
CA LEU A 92 7.01 11.32 -2.67
C LEU A 92 8.45 11.80 -2.89
#